data_AF-A0A931F0J3-F1
#
_entry.id   AF-A0A931F0J3-F1
#
_cell.length_a   1.000
_cell.length_b   1.000
_cell.length_c   1.000
_cell.angle_alpha   90.00
_cell.angle_beta   90.00
_cell.angle_gamma   90.00
#
_symmetry.space_group_name_H-M   'P 1'
#
loop_
_entity.id
_entity.type
_entity.pdbx_description
1 polymer ?
#
loop_
_entity_poly.entity_id
_entity_poly.type
_entity_poly.pdbx_seq_one_letter_code
_entity_poly.pdbx_strand_id
1 'polypeptide(L)'
;MILHSRTVSLLALGALGAICLPGCSSEDKPEQALKPLALKEQVSNIVKSADGYAVNWAGVLSNANPWHFGEHVVATVVGHDARGTEVVRMDQPLDAVPPGGSLAFTGQATSAEKPAKVTIQYRPAKWRPAARIASAFQRFPISRTQTLRQKDGTYLITGYVGNPYQLPASSLVVNALLRDKAGKLLAGGSTFVDDVKAGSPPRFILTIGGLPASTKVAKTEISARTWGSTGRPYEDLALGGAMPVHTVKPTTEPFAVDRSTEVVTQHKE
;
A
#
# COMPACT_ATOMS: atom_id res chain seq x y z
N MET A 1 56.74 -35.99 -71.84
CA MET A 1 58.18 -35.69 -71.92
C MET A 1 58.33 -34.18 -71.83
N ILE A 2 59.38 -33.70 -71.15
CA ILE A 2 59.76 -32.31 -70.82
C ILE A 2 59.51 -31.92 -69.34
N LEU A 3 60.66 -31.68 -68.71
CA LEU A 3 61.00 -31.11 -67.40
C LEU A 3 60.44 -29.70 -67.16
N HIS A 4 60.42 -29.25 -65.89
CA HIS A 4 61.14 -28.07 -65.32
C HIS A 4 60.52 -27.77 -63.92
N SER A 5 61.24 -27.97 -62.80
CA SER A 5 62.19 -27.02 -62.14
C SER A 5 61.49 -25.87 -61.38
N ARG A 6 61.27 -26.00 -60.06
CA ARG A 6 61.99 -25.37 -58.90
C ARG A 6 61.76 -23.86 -58.66
N THR A 7 61.23 -23.50 -57.48
CA THR A 7 61.63 -22.43 -56.49
C THR A 7 60.55 -22.37 -55.37
N VAL A 8 60.81 -22.78 -54.12
CA VAL A 8 61.34 -22.06 -52.93
C VAL A 8 60.76 -20.65 -52.70
N SER A 9 59.92 -20.48 -51.66
CA SER A 9 60.17 -19.62 -50.46
C SER A 9 58.90 -19.17 -49.72
N LEU A 10 59.09 -18.99 -48.40
CA LEU A 10 58.40 -18.08 -47.45
C LEU A 10 57.18 -18.58 -46.64
N LEU A 11 57.53 -18.98 -45.40
CA LEU A 11 56.86 -18.70 -44.12
C LEU A 11 55.66 -17.74 -44.15
N ALA A 12 54.53 -18.22 -43.60
CA ALA A 12 53.62 -17.38 -42.82
C ALA A 12 52.93 -18.24 -41.75
N LEU A 13 53.19 -17.90 -40.47
CA LEU A 13 52.42 -18.37 -39.33
C LEU A 13 50.96 -17.94 -39.50
N GLY A 14 50.05 -18.91 -39.64
CA GLY A 14 48.61 -18.70 -39.54
C GLY A 14 48.12 -19.08 -38.15
N ALA A 15 47.88 -18.08 -37.32
CA ALA A 15 47.41 -18.18 -35.95
C ALA A 15 45.98 -18.77 -35.87
N LEU A 16 45.73 -19.48 -34.76
CA LEU A 16 44.42 -19.94 -34.31
C LEU A 16 43.39 -18.80 -34.30
N GLY A 17 42.25 -19.03 -34.94
CA GLY A 17 41.07 -18.16 -34.89
C GLY A 17 39.80 -18.98 -34.64
N ALA A 18 39.70 -19.58 -33.45
CA ALA A 18 38.42 -20.09 -32.95
C ALA A 18 37.57 -18.90 -32.51
N ILE A 19 36.68 -18.43 -33.39
CA ILE A 19 35.71 -17.38 -33.09
C ILE A 19 34.59 -18.03 -32.26
N CYS A 20 34.77 -18.02 -30.94
CA CYS A 20 33.69 -18.26 -30.00
C CYS A 20 32.68 -17.11 -30.13
N LEU A 21 31.47 -17.44 -30.58
CA LEU A 21 30.29 -16.58 -30.48
C LEU A 21 30.12 -16.16 -29.01
N PRO A 22 30.11 -14.87 -28.66
CA PRO A 22 29.68 -14.46 -27.33
C PRO A 22 28.19 -14.79 -27.22
N GLY A 23 27.91 -15.84 -26.42
CA GLY A 23 26.56 -16.22 -26.07
C GLY A 23 25.83 -15.03 -25.43
N CYS A 24 24.55 -14.92 -25.74
CA CYS A 24 23.60 -14.14 -24.97
C CYS A 24 23.65 -14.64 -23.52
N SER A 25 24.47 -14.02 -22.68
CA SER A 25 24.34 -14.14 -21.23
C SER A 25 23.03 -13.48 -20.88
N SER A 26 21.99 -14.28 -20.68
CA SER A 26 20.89 -13.88 -19.80
C SER A 26 21.53 -13.54 -18.47
N GLU A 27 21.67 -12.25 -18.19
CA GLU A 27 21.91 -11.79 -16.82
C GLU A 27 20.72 -12.27 -16.01
N ASP A 28 20.89 -13.38 -15.30
CA ASP A 28 20.02 -13.79 -14.21
C ASP A 28 20.11 -12.70 -13.14
N LYS A 29 19.32 -11.63 -13.31
CA LYS A 29 19.10 -10.65 -12.26
C LYS A 29 18.58 -11.43 -11.05
N PRO A 30 19.27 -11.41 -9.90
CA PRO A 30 18.77 -12.09 -8.72
C PRO A 30 17.39 -11.53 -8.41
N GLU A 31 16.38 -12.41 -8.44
CA GLU A 31 15.00 -12.06 -8.19
C GLU A 31 14.94 -11.43 -6.80
N GLN A 32 14.63 -10.14 -6.75
CA GLN A 32 14.66 -9.40 -5.49
C GLN A 32 13.60 -9.98 -4.57
N ALA A 33 14.03 -10.66 -3.50
CA ALA A 33 13.12 -11.26 -2.54
C ALA A 33 12.16 -10.21 -1.97
N LEU A 34 10.85 -10.51 -2.08
CA LEU A 34 9.80 -9.62 -1.62
C LEU A 34 9.81 -9.52 -0.09
N LYS A 35 9.76 -8.28 0.41
CA LYS A 35 9.75 -8.00 1.85
C LYS A 35 8.35 -8.24 2.41
N PRO A 36 8.20 -8.81 3.61
CA PRO A 36 6.89 -8.91 4.24
C PRO A 36 6.27 -7.53 4.45
N LEU A 37 4.94 -7.48 4.61
CA LEU A 37 4.28 -6.28 5.12
C LEU A 37 4.84 -5.95 6.52
N ALA A 38 4.69 -4.70 6.96
CA ALA A 38 5.03 -4.33 8.32
C ALA A 38 3.84 -3.63 8.99
N LEU A 39 3.44 -4.13 10.16
CA LEU A 39 2.49 -3.44 11.03
C LEU A 39 3.23 -2.33 11.76
N LYS A 40 3.21 -1.12 11.19
CA LYS A 40 3.97 0.05 11.67
C LYS A 40 3.37 0.64 12.93
N GLU A 41 2.05 0.65 12.99
CA GLU A 41 1.28 1.23 14.08
C GLU A 41 0.10 0.33 14.41
N GLN A 42 -0.24 0.26 15.68
CA GLN A 42 -1.47 -0.36 16.14
C GLN A 42 -1.91 0.25 17.46
N VAL A 43 -3.21 0.28 17.68
CA VAL A 43 -3.83 0.66 18.95
C VAL A 43 -5.11 -0.13 19.15
N SER A 44 -5.47 -0.36 20.41
CA SER A 44 -6.75 -0.92 20.79
C SER A 44 -7.30 -0.15 21.98
N ASN A 45 -8.61 0.11 21.99
CA ASN A 45 -9.30 0.69 23.13
C ASN A 45 -10.48 -0.19 23.54
N ILE A 46 -10.69 -0.28 24.86
CA ILE A 46 -11.72 -1.12 25.46
C ILE A 46 -12.61 -0.23 26.30
N VAL A 47 -13.90 -0.19 25.97
CA VAL A 47 -14.88 0.60 26.71
C VAL A 47 -16.07 -0.26 27.11
N LYS A 48 -16.66 0.03 28.27
CA LYS A 48 -17.91 -0.60 28.68
C LYS A 48 -19.04 -0.11 27.77
N SER A 49 -19.86 -1.03 27.29
CA SER A 49 -21.09 -0.76 26.53
C SER A 49 -22.28 -1.47 27.19
N ALA A 50 -23.49 -1.26 26.66
CA ALA A 50 -24.69 -1.95 27.12
C ALA A 50 -24.54 -3.48 27.00
N ASP A 51 -23.95 -3.95 25.89
CA ASP A 51 -23.79 -5.37 25.56
C ASP A 51 -22.48 -6.00 26.08
N GLY A 52 -21.84 -5.38 27.08
CA GLY A 52 -20.58 -5.85 27.64
C GLY A 52 -19.45 -4.83 27.45
N TYR A 53 -18.48 -5.17 26.61
CA TYR A 53 -17.31 -4.34 26.30
C TYR A 53 -17.14 -4.24 24.80
N ALA A 54 -17.02 -3.01 24.29
CA ALA A 54 -16.60 -2.75 22.92
C ALA A 54 -15.08 -2.69 22.84
N VAL A 55 -14.50 -3.51 21.98
CA VAL A 55 -13.09 -3.54 21.64
C VAL A 55 -12.93 -2.90 20.27
N ASN A 56 -12.32 -1.72 20.25
CA ASN A 56 -12.02 -0.99 19.01
C ASN A 56 -10.54 -1.10 18.71
N TRP A 57 -10.17 -1.26 17.45
CA TRP A 57 -8.77 -1.25 17.03
C TRP A 57 -8.54 -0.43 15.77
N ALA A 58 -7.30 0.02 15.63
CA ALA A 58 -6.79 0.59 14.40
C ALA A 58 -5.33 0.15 14.20
N GLY A 59 -4.93 0.02 12.95
CA GLY A 59 -3.55 -0.29 12.59
C GLY A 59 -3.17 0.26 11.22
N VAL A 60 -1.85 0.29 10.97
CA VAL A 60 -1.27 0.72 9.69
C VAL A 60 -0.29 -0.33 9.21
N LEU A 61 -0.62 -0.99 8.11
CA LEU A 61 0.30 -1.85 7.38
C LEU A 61 1.07 -1.04 6.34
N SER A 62 2.37 -1.26 6.19
CA SER A 62 3.19 -0.70 5.13
C SER A 62 3.73 -1.78 4.21
N ASN A 63 3.75 -1.51 2.91
CA ASN A 63 4.32 -2.35 1.88
C ASN A 63 5.61 -1.72 1.34
N ALA A 64 6.74 -2.39 1.57
CA ALA A 64 8.05 -1.93 1.10
C ALA A 64 8.37 -2.38 -0.33
N ASN A 65 7.49 -3.15 -0.98
CA ASN A 65 7.69 -3.63 -2.34
C ASN A 65 7.06 -2.64 -3.34
N PRO A 66 7.87 -1.95 -4.18
CA PRO A 66 7.38 -0.86 -5.03
C PRO A 66 6.57 -1.33 -6.25
N TRP A 67 6.61 -2.63 -6.57
CA TRP A 67 5.99 -3.20 -7.79
C TRP A 67 4.98 -4.31 -7.50
N HIS A 68 4.62 -4.53 -6.23
CA HIS A 68 3.73 -5.64 -5.86
C HIS A 68 2.64 -5.17 -4.91
N PHE A 69 1.40 -5.58 -5.18
CA PHE A 69 0.32 -5.50 -4.21
C PHE A 69 0.48 -6.60 -3.16
N GLY A 70 0.22 -6.25 -1.90
CA GLY A 70 -0.02 -7.24 -0.85
C GLY A 70 -1.51 -7.58 -0.79
N GLU A 71 -1.92 -8.69 -1.37
CA GLU A 71 -3.32 -9.10 -1.50
C GLU A 71 -3.74 -10.14 -0.47
N HIS A 72 -5.05 -10.28 -0.27
CA HIS A 72 -5.66 -11.28 0.62
C HIS A 72 -5.13 -11.28 2.05
N VAL A 73 -4.76 -10.10 2.54
CA VAL A 73 -4.30 -9.92 3.91
C VAL A 73 -5.48 -10.08 4.85
N VAL A 74 -5.27 -10.81 5.95
CA VAL A 74 -6.24 -10.91 7.04
C VAL A 74 -5.57 -10.50 8.33
N ALA A 75 -6.13 -9.50 9.02
CA ALA A 75 -5.76 -9.19 10.38
C ALA A 75 -6.50 -10.11 11.34
N THR A 76 -5.80 -10.72 12.28
CA THR A 76 -6.37 -11.49 13.38
C THR A 76 -6.22 -10.69 14.66
N VAL A 77 -7.34 -10.32 15.25
CA VAL A 77 -7.42 -9.57 16.51
C VAL A 77 -7.86 -10.52 17.60
N VAL A 78 -7.06 -10.62 18.66
CA VAL A 78 -7.34 -11.51 19.80
C VAL A 78 -7.28 -10.70 21.10
N GLY A 79 -8.35 -10.77 21.87
CA GLY A 79 -8.46 -10.19 23.21
C GLY A 79 -8.41 -11.27 24.28
N HIS A 80 -7.57 -11.08 25.30
CA HIS A 80 -7.49 -11.95 26.47
C HIS A 80 -7.91 -11.20 27.73
N ASP A 81 -8.60 -11.86 28.64
CA ASP A 81 -8.94 -11.35 29.98
C ASP A 81 -7.69 -11.29 30.89
N ALA A 82 -7.87 -10.85 32.14
CA ALA A 82 -6.77 -10.77 33.11
C ALA A 82 -6.19 -12.14 33.53
N ARG A 83 -6.93 -13.24 33.28
CA ARG A 83 -6.51 -14.62 33.57
C ARG A 83 -5.82 -15.28 32.36
N GLY A 84 -5.78 -14.60 31.21
CA GLY A 84 -5.23 -15.13 29.98
C GLY A 84 -6.22 -15.96 29.16
N THR A 85 -7.52 -15.91 29.46
CA THR A 85 -8.58 -16.56 28.68
C THR A 85 -8.89 -15.72 27.45
N GLU A 86 -8.98 -16.33 26.27
CA GLU A 86 -9.45 -15.66 25.05
C GLU A 86 -10.93 -15.29 25.20
N VAL A 87 -11.26 -14.01 25.09
CA VAL A 87 -12.63 -13.48 25.23
C VAL A 87 -13.13 -12.77 23.97
N VAL A 88 -12.22 -12.46 23.04
CA VAL A 88 -12.52 -11.89 21.72
C VAL A 88 -11.59 -12.48 20.68
N ARG A 89 -12.15 -12.87 19.54
CA ARG A 89 -11.38 -13.18 18.33
C ARG A 89 -12.11 -12.70 17.09
N MET A 90 -11.39 -12.01 16.23
CA MET A 90 -11.89 -11.52 14.94
C MET A 90 -10.83 -11.71 13.87
N ASP A 91 -11.23 -12.35 12.77
CA ASP A 91 -10.45 -12.37 11.52
C ASP A 91 -11.06 -11.35 10.56
N GLN A 92 -10.33 -10.27 10.30
CA GLN A 92 -10.75 -9.16 9.45
C GLN A 92 -10.01 -9.23 8.10
N PRO A 93 -10.71 -9.57 7.00
CA PRO A 93 -10.16 -9.38 5.66
C PRO A 93 -9.84 -7.90 5.43
N LEU A 94 -8.66 -7.63 4.90
CA LEU A 94 -8.18 -6.29 4.62
C LEU A 94 -8.15 -6.02 3.11
N ASP A 95 -8.15 -4.73 2.76
CA ASP A 95 -7.94 -4.31 1.38
C ASP A 95 -6.50 -4.62 0.91
N ALA A 96 -6.29 -4.69 -0.40
CA ALA A 96 -4.96 -4.95 -0.97
C ALA A 96 -3.96 -3.82 -0.69
N VAL A 97 -2.87 -4.06 0.02
CA VAL A 97 -1.88 -3.01 0.34
C VAL A 97 -1.16 -2.56 -0.94
N PRO A 98 -1.23 -1.28 -1.33
CA PRO A 98 -0.70 -0.83 -2.62
C PRO A 98 0.83 -0.90 -2.67
N PRO A 99 1.43 -0.99 -3.87
CA PRO A 99 2.88 -1.01 -4.05
C PRO A 99 3.54 0.23 -3.44
N GLY A 100 4.57 0.02 -2.61
CA GLY A 100 5.30 1.09 -1.93
C GLY A 100 4.45 1.94 -0.96
N GLY A 101 3.21 1.55 -0.67
CA GLY A 101 2.25 2.35 0.08
C GLY A 101 1.88 1.76 1.43
N SER A 102 0.83 2.32 2.04
CA SER A 102 0.31 1.89 3.33
C SER A 102 -1.19 1.64 3.29
N LEU A 103 -1.67 0.84 4.24
CA LEU A 103 -3.07 0.56 4.48
C LEU A 103 -3.39 0.85 5.94
N ALA A 104 -4.22 1.87 6.17
CA ALA A 104 -4.94 2.02 7.43
C ALA A 104 -6.12 1.04 7.46
N PHE A 105 -6.29 0.35 8.58
CA PHE A 105 -7.45 -0.51 8.83
C PHE A 105 -7.96 -0.31 10.25
N THR A 106 -9.26 -0.47 10.43
CA THR A 106 -9.94 -0.28 11.71
C THR A 106 -11.05 -1.31 11.87
N GLY A 107 -11.46 -1.57 13.09
CA GLY A 107 -12.56 -2.48 13.36
C GLY A 107 -13.03 -2.44 14.80
N GLN A 108 -14.13 -3.15 15.04
CA GLN A 108 -14.76 -3.26 16.34
C GLN A 108 -15.29 -4.67 16.55
N ALA A 109 -15.24 -5.14 17.78
CA ALA A 109 -15.92 -6.35 18.25
C ALA A 109 -16.50 -6.10 19.64
N THR A 110 -17.49 -6.90 20.03
CA THR A 110 -18.05 -6.91 21.39
C THR A 110 -17.57 -8.13 22.16
N SER A 111 -17.48 -7.98 23.48
CA SER A 111 -17.07 -9.02 24.42
C SER A 111 -17.94 -8.96 25.67
N ALA A 112 -18.39 -10.10 26.18
CA ALA A 112 -19.09 -10.14 27.46
C ALA A 112 -18.13 -9.80 28.62
N GLU A 113 -16.92 -10.37 28.59
CA GLU A 113 -15.87 -10.16 29.59
C GLU A 113 -14.93 -9.03 29.17
N LYS A 114 -14.32 -8.34 30.14
CA LYS A 114 -13.37 -7.26 29.88
C LYS A 114 -12.04 -7.85 29.40
N PRO A 115 -11.59 -7.59 28.16
CA PRO A 115 -10.22 -7.94 27.80
C PRO A 115 -9.24 -7.05 28.57
N ALA A 116 -8.17 -7.64 29.07
CA ALA A 116 -7.04 -6.96 29.67
C ALA A 116 -5.94 -6.64 28.64
N LYS A 117 -5.83 -7.46 27.59
CA LYS A 117 -4.86 -7.30 26.51
C LYS A 117 -5.49 -7.61 25.17
N VAL A 118 -5.21 -6.80 24.16
CA VAL A 118 -5.61 -7.04 22.78
C VAL A 118 -4.35 -7.07 21.91
N THR A 119 -4.25 -8.05 21.04
CA THR A 119 -3.14 -8.21 20.10
C THR A 119 -3.67 -8.27 18.69
N ILE A 120 -3.00 -7.55 17.78
CA ILE A 120 -3.28 -7.61 16.35
C ILE A 120 -2.09 -8.28 15.67
N GLN A 121 -2.39 -9.32 14.91
CA GLN A 121 -1.46 -9.98 14.01
C GLN A 121 -2.06 -9.97 12.61
N TYR A 122 -1.27 -10.34 11.61
CA TYR A 122 -1.78 -10.48 10.26
C TYR A 122 -1.15 -11.70 9.59
N ARG A 123 -1.91 -12.32 8.69
CA ARG A 123 -1.42 -13.41 7.85
C ARG A 123 -0.58 -12.85 6.70
N PRO A 124 0.50 -13.54 6.28
CA PRO A 124 1.32 -13.11 5.14
C PRO A 124 0.47 -12.79 3.90
N ALA A 125 0.83 -11.70 3.22
CA ALA A 125 0.15 -11.30 1.99
C ALA A 125 0.44 -12.29 0.86
N LYS A 126 -0.51 -12.41 -0.07
CA LYS A 126 -0.22 -12.95 -1.40
C LYS A 126 0.31 -11.81 -2.26
N TRP A 127 1.55 -11.96 -2.74
CA TRP A 127 2.15 -10.94 -3.58
C TRP A 127 1.69 -11.08 -5.01
N ARG A 128 1.20 -9.98 -5.58
CA ARG A 128 0.87 -9.90 -6.99
C ARG A 128 1.61 -8.73 -7.64
N PRO A 129 2.31 -8.95 -8.76
CA PRO A 129 2.89 -7.86 -9.54
C PRO A 129 1.81 -6.84 -9.92
N ALA A 130 2.13 -5.56 -9.75
CA ALA A 130 1.28 -4.47 -10.22
C ALA A 130 1.37 -4.35 -11.74
N ALA A 131 0.23 -4.19 -12.41
CA ALA A 131 0.18 -4.01 -13.85
C ALA A 131 0.67 -2.62 -14.30
N ARG A 132 0.80 -1.69 -13.36
CA ARG A 132 1.21 -0.30 -13.58
C ARG A 132 2.28 0.12 -12.56
N ILE A 133 2.99 1.18 -12.90
CA ILE A 133 3.97 1.79 -12.00
C ILE A 133 3.30 2.42 -10.78
N ALA A 134 4.01 2.49 -9.65
CA ALA A 134 3.45 2.99 -8.39
C ALA A 134 2.82 4.39 -8.50
N SER A 135 3.38 5.27 -9.34
CA SER A 135 2.85 6.62 -9.58
C SER A 135 1.55 6.65 -10.39
N ALA A 136 1.12 5.54 -10.99
CA ALA A 136 -0.20 5.44 -11.62
C ALA A 136 -1.34 5.35 -10.58
N PHE A 137 -1.03 4.93 -9.35
CA PHE A 137 -1.99 4.78 -8.25
C PHE A 137 -2.12 6.09 -7.45
N GLN A 138 -2.80 7.06 -8.04
CA GLN A 138 -3.11 8.36 -7.46
C GLN A 138 -3.95 8.26 -6.18
N ARG A 139 -3.60 9.06 -5.17
CA ARG A 139 -4.36 9.16 -3.92
C ARG A 139 -5.70 9.87 -4.15
N PHE A 140 -6.76 9.35 -3.57
CA PHE A 140 -8.07 10.00 -3.58
C PHE A 140 -8.01 11.31 -2.77
N PRO A 141 -8.31 12.48 -3.38
CA PRO A 141 -8.26 13.76 -2.68
C PRO A 141 -9.29 13.82 -1.55
N ILE A 142 -8.85 14.26 -0.37
CA ILE A 142 -9.73 14.52 0.77
C ILE A 142 -9.81 16.02 0.99
N SER A 143 -11.01 16.57 1.18
CA SER A 143 -11.20 18.01 1.34
C SER A 143 -12.29 18.37 2.35
N ARG A 144 -12.25 19.64 2.81
CA ARG A 144 -13.22 20.26 3.74
C ARG A 144 -13.50 19.39 4.96
N THR A 145 -12.44 18.84 5.53
CA THR A 145 -12.53 17.92 6.66
C THR A 145 -12.80 18.66 7.95
N GLN A 146 -13.65 18.09 8.79
CA GLN A 146 -13.89 18.55 10.16
C GLN A 146 -13.81 17.37 11.11
N THR A 147 -13.31 17.62 12.32
CA THR A 147 -13.31 16.67 13.43
C THR A 147 -13.88 17.38 14.65
N LEU A 148 -15.01 16.89 15.14
CA LEU A 148 -15.76 17.50 16.22
C LEU A 148 -15.95 16.48 17.34
N ARG A 149 -15.47 16.81 18.54
CA ARG A 149 -15.75 16.01 19.73
C ARG A 149 -17.21 16.23 20.15
N GLN A 150 -17.96 15.14 20.27
CA GLN A 150 -19.35 15.12 20.70
C GLN A 150 -19.46 15.09 22.23
N LYS A 151 -20.65 15.37 22.75
CA LYS A 151 -20.94 15.40 24.20
C LYS A 151 -20.75 14.04 24.87
N ASP A 152 -20.98 12.96 24.13
CA ASP A 152 -20.79 11.57 24.57
C ASP A 152 -19.30 11.12 24.51
N GLY A 153 -18.39 12.01 24.13
CA GLY A 153 -16.97 11.74 24.02
C GLY A 153 -16.53 11.10 22.70
N THR A 154 -17.47 10.79 21.79
CA THR A 154 -17.14 10.33 20.44
C THR A 154 -16.61 11.49 19.58
N TYR A 155 -15.95 11.16 18.47
CA TYR A 155 -15.48 12.12 17.49
C TYR A 155 -16.28 11.94 16.21
N LEU A 156 -16.98 12.99 15.78
CA LEU A 156 -17.62 13.06 14.48
C LEU A 156 -16.62 13.61 13.46
N ILE A 157 -16.38 12.85 12.39
CA ILE A 157 -15.51 13.23 11.30
C ILE A 157 -16.34 13.34 10.02
N THR A 158 -16.22 14.47 9.35
CA THR A 158 -16.90 14.72 8.09
C THR A 158 -15.94 15.28 7.08
N GLY A 159 -16.18 15.07 5.80
CA GLY A 159 -15.43 15.69 4.72
C GLY A 159 -15.97 15.23 3.38
N TYR A 160 -15.18 15.47 2.34
CA TYR A 160 -15.50 15.08 0.97
C TYR A 160 -14.35 14.29 0.37
N VAL A 161 -14.67 13.25 -0.38
CA VAL A 161 -13.70 12.43 -1.11
C VAL A 161 -13.87 12.68 -2.61
N GLY A 162 -12.80 13.09 -3.28
CA GLY A 162 -12.75 13.25 -4.72
C GLY A 162 -12.21 12.00 -5.41
N ASN A 163 -12.41 11.92 -6.73
CA ASN A 163 -11.85 10.87 -7.56
C ASN A 163 -10.79 11.47 -8.51
N PRO A 164 -9.51 11.03 -8.43
CA PRO A 164 -8.44 11.48 -9.30
C PRO A 164 -8.37 10.69 -10.62
N TYR A 165 -9.36 9.85 -10.92
CA TYR A 165 -9.44 9.03 -12.13
C TYR A 165 -10.62 9.44 -13.02
N GLN A 166 -10.56 9.09 -14.30
CA GLN A 166 -11.67 9.30 -15.24
C GLN A 166 -12.84 8.37 -14.97
N LEU A 167 -12.54 7.11 -14.64
CA LEU A 167 -13.56 6.12 -14.31
C LEU A 167 -14.12 6.36 -12.90
N PRO A 168 -15.43 6.18 -12.68
CA PRO A 168 -16.01 6.24 -11.35
C PRO A 168 -15.43 5.12 -10.47
N ALA A 169 -15.12 5.45 -9.21
CA ALA A 169 -14.76 4.44 -8.23
C ALA A 169 -16.04 3.87 -7.61
N SER A 170 -16.29 2.58 -7.83
CA SER A 170 -17.54 1.92 -7.41
C SER A 170 -17.78 2.03 -5.91
N SER A 171 -16.75 1.74 -5.11
CA SER A 171 -16.80 1.87 -3.65
C SER A 171 -15.41 2.19 -3.10
N LEU A 172 -15.35 3.21 -2.24
CA LEU A 172 -14.15 3.61 -1.52
C LEU A 172 -14.33 3.37 -0.03
N VAL A 173 -13.30 2.81 0.61
CA VAL A 173 -13.17 2.84 2.07
C VAL A 173 -12.49 4.13 2.46
N VAL A 174 -13.17 4.93 3.27
CA VAL A 174 -12.60 6.13 3.92
C VAL A 174 -12.20 5.74 5.33
N ASN A 175 -10.90 5.81 5.64
CA ASN A 175 -10.36 5.60 6.98
C ASN A 175 -9.98 6.93 7.60
N ALA A 176 -10.34 7.13 8.86
CA ALA A 176 -9.86 8.22 9.69
C ALA A 176 -9.10 7.67 10.90
N LEU A 177 -7.89 8.17 11.12
CA LEU A 177 -7.03 7.84 12.26
C LEU A 177 -6.89 9.07 13.14
N LEU A 178 -7.22 8.92 14.42
CA LEU A 178 -7.03 9.96 15.43
C LEU A 178 -5.63 9.87 16.01
N ARG A 179 -4.95 11.00 16.11
CA ARG A 179 -3.57 11.09 16.61
C ARG A 179 -3.44 12.13 17.72
N ASP A 180 -2.51 11.88 18.63
CA ASP A 180 -2.12 12.87 19.64
C ASP A 180 -1.19 13.94 19.05
N LYS A 181 -0.72 14.86 19.90
CA LYS A 181 0.19 15.96 19.50
C LYS A 181 1.56 15.44 19.02
N ALA A 182 2.00 14.28 19.49
CA ALA A 182 3.25 13.65 19.07
C ALA A 182 3.09 12.80 17.79
N GLY A 183 1.86 12.68 17.26
CA GLY A 183 1.55 11.89 16.08
C GLY A 183 1.26 10.42 16.38
N LYS A 184 1.21 10.00 17.65
CA LYS A 184 0.88 8.62 18.03
C LYS A 184 -0.56 8.28 17.67
N LEU A 185 -0.79 7.11 17.10
CA LEU A 185 -2.11 6.57 16.83
C LEU A 185 -2.91 6.34 18.14
N LEU A 186 -4.11 6.93 18.21
CA LEU A 186 -5.02 6.85 19.37
C LEU A 186 -6.22 5.97 19.11
N ALA A 187 -6.81 6.06 17.92
CA ALA A 187 -7.98 5.30 17.50
C ALA A 187 -8.16 5.44 15.98
N GLY A 188 -9.11 4.71 15.41
CA GLY A 188 -9.53 4.90 14.04
C GLY A 188 -10.97 4.45 13.82
N GLY A 189 -11.53 4.86 12.70
CA GLY A 189 -12.78 4.33 12.18
C GLY A 189 -12.80 4.37 10.66
N SER A 190 -13.72 3.62 10.07
CA SER A 190 -13.93 3.57 8.63
C SER A 190 -15.39 3.82 8.26
N THR A 191 -15.60 4.26 7.04
CA THR A 191 -16.90 4.34 6.38
C THR A 191 -16.73 4.06 4.89
N PHE A 192 -17.83 3.88 4.18
CA PHE A 192 -17.84 3.61 2.75
C PHE A 192 -18.49 4.77 2.00
N VAL A 193 -17.99 5.02 0.80
CA VAL A 193 -18.61 5.97 -0.13
C VAL A 193 -18.61 5.33 -1.51
N ASP A 194 -19.80 5.23 -2.08
CA ASP A 194 -20.02 4.58 -3.37
C ASP A 194 -20.14 5.61 -4.50
N ASP A 195 -19.96 5.14 -5.73
CA ASP A 195 -20.13 5.89 -6.98
C ASP A 195 -19.37 7.24 -7.00
N VAL A 196 -18.10 7.22 -6.59
CA VAL A 196 -17.27 8.44 -6.49
C VAL A 196 -16.79 8.85 -7.88
N LYS A 197 -17.34 9.96 -8.39
CA LYS A 197 -17.05 10.50 -9.73
C LYS A 197 -16.06 11.66 -9.68
N ALA A 198 -15.30 11.85 -10.76
CA ALA A 198 -14.47 13.04 -10.92
C ALA A 198 -15.35 14.31 -10.92
N GLY A 199 -14.88 15.37 -10.26
CA GLY A 199 -15.58 16.67 -10.21
C GLY A 199 -16.82 16.74 -9.32
N SER A 200 -17.36 15.61 -8.85
CA SER A 200 -18.52 15.57 -7.95
C SER A 200 -18.16 14.78 -6.68
N PRO A 201 -17.44 15.40 -5.72
CA PRO A 201 -16.96 14.68 -4.55
C PRO A 201 -18.12 14.43 -3.56
N PRO A 202 -18.51 13.18 -3.27
CA PRO A 202 -19.49 12.87 -2.24
C PRO A 202 -18.98 13.20 -0.84
N ARG A 203 -19.93 13.48 0.06
CA ARG A 203 -19.67 13.68 1.49
C ARG A 203 -19.52 12.33 2.19
N PHE A 204 -18.51 12.21 3.04
CA PHE A 204 -18.42 11.13 4.02
C PHE A 204 -18.71 11.65 5.43
N ILE A 205 -19.27 10.77 6.26
CA ILE A 205 -19.51 10.97 7.68
C ILE A 205 -19.12 9.68 8.38
N LEU A 206 -18.32 9.78 9.44
CA LEU A 206 -17.97 8.65 10.30
C LEU A 206 -17.82 9.12 11.74
N THR A 207 -18.08 8.22 12.68
CA THR A 207 -17.95 8.48 14.11
C THR A 207 -16.93 7.53 14.70
N ILE A 208 -15.97 8.05 15.46
CA ILE A 208 -14.98 7.27 16.20
C ILE A 208 -15.27 7.38 17.69
N GLY A 209 -15.66 6.26 18.28
CA GLY A 209 -15.90 6.15 19.72
C GLY A 209 -14.80 5.39 20.46
N GLY A 210 -15.06 5.12 21.73
CA GLY A 210 -14.25 4.19 22.51
C GLY A 210 -12.92 4.75 23.04
N LEU A 211 -12.69 6.07 22.98
CA LEU A 211 -11.50 6.67 23.61
C LEU A 211 -11.76 7.00 25.08
N PRO A 212 -10.75 6.87 25.96
CA PRO A 212 -10.82 7.39 27.33
C PRO A 212 -11.17 8.88 27.36
N ALA A 213 -11.95 9.32 28.35
CA ALA A 213 -12.41 10.71 28.45
C ALA A 213 -11.27 11.75 28.56
N SER A 214 -10.11 11.34 29.09
CA SER A 214 -8.90 12.15 29.23
C SER A 214 -8.07 12.26 27.94
N THR A 215 -8.38 11.46 26.92
CA THR A 215 -7.61 11.44 25.67
C THR A 215 -7.80 12.73 24.89
N LYS A 216 -6.68 13.36 24.53
CA LYS A 216 -6.65 14.59 23.73
C LYS A 216 -6.23 14.26 22.29
N VAL A 217 -7.20 14.32 21.39
CA VAL A 217 -6.95 14.23 19.93
C VAL A 217 -6.44 15.58 19.43
N ALA A 218 -5.31 15.58 18.75
CA ALA A 218 -4.69 16.78 18.18
C ALA A 218 -4.79 16.82 16.65
N LYS A 219 -4.81 15.65 15.99
CA LYS A 219 -4.86 15.55 14.53
C LYS A 219 -5.73 14.37 14.11
N THR A 220 -6.42 14.54 12.98
CA THR A 220 -7.10 13.47 12.27
C THR A 220 -6.40 13.27 10.93
N GLU A 221 -5.93 12.07 10.66
CA GLU A 221 -5.42 11.66 9.35
C GLU A 221 -6.53 10.91 8.62
N ILE A 222 -6.88 11.36 7.41
CA ILE A 222 -7.95 10.77 6.62
C ILE A 222 -7.37 10.30 5.30
N SER A 223 -7.72 9.09 4.91
CA SER A 223 -7.33 8.49 3.63
C SER A 223 -8.53 7.77 3.01
N ALA A 224 -8.58 7.74 1.69
CA ALA A 224 -9.54 6.95 0.94
C ALA A 224 -8.81 6.06 -0.07
N ARG A 225 -9.40 4.90 -0.34
CA ARG A 225 -8.84 3.85 -1.19
C ARG A 225 -9.94 2.96 -1.73
N THR A 226 -9.65 2.24 -2.80
CA THR A 226 -10.58 1.23 -3.32
C THR A 226 -10.79 0.12 -2.30
N TRP A 227 -12.04 -0.30 -2.15
CA TRP A 227 -12.41 -1.46 -1.34
C TRP A 227 -12.11 -2.76 -2.09
N GLY A 228 -11.55 -3.75 -1.40
CA GLY A 228 -11.35 -5.10 -1.94
C GLY A 228 -10.00 -5.71 -1.59
N SER A 229 -10.00 -7.03 -1.40
CA SER A 229 -8.80 -7.81 -1.03
C SER A 229 -7.79 -8.00 -2.17
N THR A 230 -8.11 -7.51 -3.37
CA THR A 230 -7.22 -7.51 -4.54
C THR A 230 -7.00 -6.07 -5.02
N GLY A 231 -5.87 -5.81 -5.66
CA GLY A 231 -5.53 -4.52 -6.27
C GLY A 231 -6.29 -4.24 -7.57
N ARG A 232 -7.08 -5.18 -8.10
CA ARG A 232 -7.81 -5.04 -9.38
C ARG A 232 -8.67 -3.77 -9.46
N PRO A 233 -9.51 -3.43 -8.46
CA PRO A 233 -10.29 -2.20 -8.55
C PRO A 233 -9.43 -0.94 -8.70
N TYR A 234 -8.23 -0.95 -8.10
CA TYR A 234 -7.33 0.20 -8.20
C TYR A 234 -6.60 0.25 -9.53
N GLU A 235 -6.25 -0.91 -10.08
CA GLU A 235 -5.68 -1.03 -11.43
C GLU A 235 -6.69 -0.68 -12.52
N ASP A 236 -7.95 -1.06 -12.39
CA ASP A 236 -9.01 -0.71 -13.34
C ASP A 236 -9.18 0.82 -13.42
N LEU A 237 -9.15 1.50 -12.28
CA LEU A 237 -9.15 2.97 -12.23
C LEU A 237 -7.91 3.58 -12.88
N ALA A 238 -6.72 3.05 -12.57
CA ALA A 238 -5.47 3.51 -13.16
C ALA A 238 -5.42 3.28 -14.69
N LEU A 239 -6.01 2.18 -15.17
CA LEU A 239 -6.17 1.87 -16.60
C LEU A 239 -7.08 2.87 -17.30
N GLY A 240 -8.12 3.35 -16.60
CA GLY A 240 -9.01 4.41 -17.07
C GLY A 240 -8.36 5.80 -17.19
N GLY A 241 -7.17 5.99 -16.61
CA GLY A 241 -6.43 7.26 -16.67
C GLY A 241 -6.78 8.24 -15.54
N ALA A 242 -5.83 9.12 -15.24
CA ALA A 242 -5.94 10.13 -14.18
C ALA A 242 -6.62 11.43 -14.65
N MET A 243 -7.12 12.21 -13.69
CA MET A 243 -7.75 13.52 -13.85
C MET A 243 -7.07 14.58 -12.97
N PRO A 244 -6.90 15.81 -13.45
CA PRO A 244 -7.21 16.27 -14.81
C PRO A 244 -6.28 15.64 -15.85
N VAL A 245 -6.76 15.45 -17.08
CA VAL A 245 -5.88 15.06 -18.19
C VAL A 245 -4.88 16.20 -18.38
N HIS A 246 -3.62 15.95 -18.09
CA HIS A 246 -2.55 16.90 -18.39
C HIS A 246 -2.41 17.00 -19.91
N THR A 247 -3.13 17.95 -20.52
CA THR A 247 -3.06 18.26 -21.96
C THR A 247 -1.95 19.27 -22.28
N VAL A 248 -1.31 19.84 -21.26
CA VAL A 248 -0.18 20.74 -21.43
C VAL A 248 1.03 19.90 -21.83
N LYS A 249 1.56 20.17 -23.03
CA LYS A 249 2.78 19.56 -23.53
C LYS A 249 3.91 19.78 -22.51
N PRO A 250 4.65 18.72 -22.10
CA PRO A 250 5.82 18.89 -21.25
C PRO A 250 6.77 19.92 -21.86
N THR A 251 7.12 20.95 -21.09
CA THR A 251 8.10 21.98 -21.49
C THR A 251 9.52 21.55 -21.19
N THR A 252 9.70 20.45 -20.46
CA THR A 252 10.99 19.82 -20.23
C THR A 252 11.53 19.27 -21.53
N GLU A 253 12.78 19.59 -21.85
CA GLU A 253 13.49 18.98 -22.97
C GLU A 253 13.49 17.44 -22.81
N PRO A 254 13.34 16.68 -23.90
CA PRO A 254 13.51 15.23 -23.86
C PRO A 254 14.86 14.90 -23.20
N PHE A 255 14.89 13.89 -22.33
CA PHE A 255 16.16 13.42 -21.80
C PHE A 255 17.08 13.06 -22.98
N ALA A 256 18.28 13.65 -23.01
CA ALA A 256 19.26 13.42 -24.09
C ALA A 256 19.73 11.96 -24.19
N VAL A 257 19.56 11.22 -23.10
CA VAL A 257 19.82 9.78 -23.00
C VAL A 257 18.63 9.18 -22.27
N ASP A 258 18.03 8.14 -22.85
CA ASP A 258 17.04 7.34 -22.14
C ASP A 258 17.76 6.68 -20.95
N ARG A 259 17.36 7.03 -19.73
CA ARG A 259 17.93 6.42 -18.52
C ARG A 259 17.30 5.04 -18.36
N SER A 260 17.57 4.14 -19.29
CA SER A 260 17.56 2.71 -18.98
C SER A 260 18.43 2.55 -17.74
N THR A 261 17.80 2.15 -16.64
CA THR A 261 18.31 2.08 -15.29
C THR A 261 19.83 1.89 -15.26
N GLU A 262 20.60 2.96 -15.00
CA GLU A 262 22.02 2.81 -14.70
C GLU A 262 22.10 1.90 -13.46
N VAL A 263 22.51 0.66 -13.69
CA VAL A 263 22.96 -0.21 -12.62
C VAL A 263 24.13 0.53 -11.99
N VAL A 264 23.95 0.96 -10.74
CA VAL A 264 25.03 1.51 -9.92
C VAL A 264 26.02 0.36 -9.68
N THR A 265 26.93 0.16 -10.62
CA THR A 265 28.13 -0.65 -10.47
C THR A 265 29.33 0.28 -10.62
N GLN A 266 29.65 0.98 -9.52
CA GLN A 266 31.03 1.34 -9.22
C GLN A 266 31.28 1.13 -7.72
N HIS A 267 31.59 -0.12 -7.40
CA HIS A 267 32.65 -0.42 -6.43
C HIS A 267 33.90 -0.78 -7.24
N LYS A 268 35.00 -0.05 -6.99
CA LYS A 268 36.42 -0.44 -7.06
C LYS A 268 37.23 0.88 -7.01
N GLU A 269 38.28 1.04 -6.25
CA GLU A 269 39.09 0.19 -5.36
C GLU A 269 39.59 1.05 -4.19
#